data_AF-A0A973M451-F1
#
_entry.id   AF-A0A973M451-F1
#
_cell.length_a   1.000
_cell.length_b   1.000
_cell.length_c   1.000
_cell.angle_alpha   90.00
_cell.angle_beta   90.00
_cell.angle_gamma   90.00
#
_symmetry.space_group_name_H-M   'P 1'
#
loop_
_entity.id
_entity.type
_entity.pdbx_description
1 polymer ?
#
loop_
_entity_poly.entity_id
_entity_poly.type
_entity_poly.pdbx_seq_one_letter_code
_entity_poly.pdbx_strand_id
1 'polypeptide(L)'
;MALIESVTLDVADPSAAQHFYSAAFGPDVPVRVRGAQAESSGFRGFTLSLTVSQPANVNLFLDAALEAGAAALKPAAKSFWGYGGVVQAPDGSIWKVATSSKKDTGPAAREFNDFVLLLGASDVAASKKFYVERGFSVAKSFGRAYVEFAETGPVKLALYGRRALSKDAGVAPDGTGSHRISVASTVGPFTDPDGFAWEAVAVAAAS
;
A
#
# COMPACT_ATOMS: atom_id res chain seq x y z
N MET A 1 -7.73 12.71 -16.06
CA MET A 1 -7.56 11.34 -15.54
C MET A 1 -7.23 11.44 -14.06
N ALA A 2 -7.83 10.61 -13.21
CA ALA A 2 -7.53 10.57 -11.78
C ALA A 2 -6.11 9.99 -11.58
N LEU A 3 -5.22 10.76 -10.96
CA LEU A 3 -3.85 10.36 -10.66
C LEU A 3 -3.61 10.46 -9.15
N ILE A 4 -2.83 9.54 -8.61
CA ILE A 4 -2.42 9.46 -7.22
C ILE A 4 -0.91 9.62 -7.17
N GLU A 5 -0.45 10.69 -6.56
CA GLU A 5 0.98 11.02 -6.53
C GLU A 5 1.71 10.34 -5.38
N SER A 6 1.07 10.25 -4.22
CA SER A 6 1.70 9.67 -3.03
C SER A 6 0.70 9.27 -1.97
N VAL A 7 1.13 8.37 -1.10
CA VAL A 7 0.48 8.07 0.17
C VAL A 7 1.27 8.74 1.29
N THR A 8 0.62 9.58 2.08
CA THR A 8 1.23 10.16 3.28
C THR A 8 0.89 9.29 4.49
N LEU A 9 1.90 8.88 5.25
CA LEU A 9 1.75 8.16 6.50
C LEU A 9 1.84 9.14 7.68
N ASP A 10 0.81 9.16 8.51
CA ASP A 10 0.76 9.96 9.73
C ASP A 10 1.49 9.21 10.85
N VAL A 11 2.71 9.62 11.17
CA VAL A 11 3.66 8.92 12.04
C VAL A 11 4.01 9.76 13.29
N ALA A 12 4.36 9.09 14.38
CA ALA A 12 4.76 9.79 15.61
C ALA A 12 6.16 10.43 15.48
N ASP A 13 7.07 9.75 14.76
CA ASP A 13 8.42 10.22 14.47
C ASP A 13 8.66 10.19 12.94
N PRO A 14 8.48 11.33 12.25
CA PRO A 14 8.70 11.43 10.81
C PRO A 14 10.14 11.15 10.39
N SER A 15 11.14 11.52 11.19
CA SER A 15 12.54 11.32 10.85
C SER A 15 12.92 9.84 10.90
N ALA A 16 12.49 9.12 11.94
CA ALA A 16 12.68 7.68 12.03
C ALA A 16 11.94 6.94 10.91
N ALA A 17 10.69 7.33 10.63
CA ALA A 17 9.89 6.73 9.56
C ALA A 17 10.52 6.95 8.17
N GLN A 18 11.00 8.17 7.88
CA GLN A 18 11.68 8.47 6.62
C GLN A 18 12.95 7.62 6.45
N HIS A 19 13.76 7.51 7.50
CA HIS A 19 14.95 6.66 7.48
C HIS A 19 14.59 5.19 7.21
N PHE A 20 13.56 4.67 7.89
CA PHE A 20 13.05 3.32 7.67
C PHE A 20 12.64 3.08 6.21
N TYR A 21 11.76 3.91 5.64
CA TYR A 21 11.26 3.68 4.27
C TYR A 21 12.36 3.80 3.22
N SER A 22 13.29 4.76 3.37
CA SER A 22 14.43 4.88 2.49
C SER A 22 15.36 3.65 2.58
N ALA A 23 15.62 3.13 3.78
CA ALA A 23 16.45 1.94 3.96
C ALA A 23 15.75 0.66 3.45
N ALA A 24 14.47 0.47 3.78
CA ALA A 24 13.69 -0.73 3.51
C ALA A 24 13.24 -0.86 2.04
N PHE A 25 12.76 0.23 1.44
CA PHE A 25 12.11 0.19 0.13
C PHE A 25 12.73 1.14 -0.92
N GLY A 26 13.72 1.95 -0.54
CA GLY A 26 14.41 2.86 -1.44
C GLY A 26 13.73 4.23 -1.56
N PRO A 27 14.36 5.19 -2.25
CA PRO A 27 13.87 6.56 -2.36
C PRO A 27 12.69 6.72 -3.32
N ASP A 28 12.48 5.76 -4.23
CA ASP A 28 11.51 5.88 -5.33
C ASP A 28 10.08 5.49 -4.93
N VAL A 29 9.87 4.97 -3.71
CA VAL A 29 8.51 4.71 -3.25
C VAL A 29 7.75 6.02 -3.04
N PRO A 30 6.52 6.15 -3.56
CA PRO A 30 5.71 7.37 -3.44
C PRO A 30 5.07 7.49 -2.04
N VAL A 31 5.88 7.34 -0.99
CA VAL A 31 5.48 7.46 0.41
C VAL A 31 6.03 8.75 0.99
N ARG A 32 5.15 9.56 1.56
CA ARG A 32 5.51 10.72 2.38
C ARG A 32 5.23 10.39 3.84
N VAL A 33 5.86 11.14 4.75
CA VAL A 33 5.60 11.03 6.18
C VAL A 33 5.20 12.39 6.74
N ARG A 34 4.24 12.39 7.65
CA ARG A 34 3.77 13.59 8.35
C ARG A 34 3.70 13.31 9.85
N GLY A 35 4.15 14.27 10.65
CA GLY A 35 4.06 14.17 12.11
C GLY A 35 2.60 14.31 12.54
N ALA A 36 2.03 13.24 13.09
CA ALA A 36 0.68 13.25 13.59
C ALA A 36 0.46 12.12 14.61
N GLN A 37 -0.35 12.41 15.62
CA GLN A 37 -0.67 11.49 16.69
C GLN A 37 -2.17 11.26 16.70
N ALA A 38 -2.58 10.20 16.00
CA ALA A 38 -3.96 9.75 15.97
C ALA A 38 -3.99 8.30 16.47
N GLU A 39 -4.83 8.08 17.49
CA GLU A 39 -5.00 6.76 18.08
C GLU A 39 -5.47 5.75 17.02
N SER A 40 -4.80 4.60 17.00
CA SER A 40 -5.10 3.51 16.08
C SER A 40 -4.63 2.20 16.71
N SER A 41 -5.44 1.16 16.58
CA SER A 41 -5.10 -0.19 17.05
C SER A 41 -5.48 -1.24 16.01
N GLY A 42 -4.74 -2.35 15.99
CA GLY A 42 -5.01 -3.48 15.09
C GLY A 42 -4.85 -3.14 13.60
N PHE A 43 -5.67 -3.75 12.75
CA PHE A 43 -5.61 -3.58 11.31
C PHE A 43 -6.24 -2.25 10.85
N ARG A 44 -5.41 -1.38 10.28
CA ARG A 44 -5.80 -0.07 9.73
C ARG A 44 -6.53 -0.12 8.40
N GLY A 45 -6.93 -1.29 7.92
CA GLY A 45 -7.77 -1.40 6.73
C GLY A 45 -7.05 -1.24 5.39
N PHE A 46 -5.72 -1.12 5.34
CA PHE A 46 -4.99 -1.02 4.08
C PHE A 46 -3.67 -1.81 4.14
N THR A 47 -3.09 -2.08 2.98
CA THR A 47 -1.68 -2.47 2.84
C THR A 47 -1.01 -1.65 1.74
N LEU A 48 0.31 -1.45 1.88
CA LEU A 48 1.17 -0.98 0.80
C LEU A 48 1.87 -2.19 0.20
N SER A 49 2.05 -2.21 -1.12
CA SER A 49 2.70 -3.34 -1.77
C SER A 49 3.67 -2.94 -2.86
N LEU A 50 4.75 -3.70 -2.99
CA LEU A 50 5.63 -3.68 -4.16
C LEU A 50 5.40 -4.95 -4.98
N THR A 51 5.12 -4.78 -6.26
CA THR A 51 5.20 -5.88 -7.23
C THR A 51 6.58 -5.88 -7.85
N VAL A 52 7.29 -7.00 -7.81
CA VAL A 52 8.66 -7.14 -8.33
C VAL A 52 8.73 -8.24 -9.41
N SER A 53 9.80 -8.24 -10.20
CA SER A 53 9.94 -9.13 -11.36
C SER A 53 10.18 -10.60 -10.98
N GLN A 54 10.83 -10.88 -9.85
CA GLN A 54 11.25 -12.24 -9.49
C GLN A 54 11.40 -12.48 -7.98
N PRO A 55 11.41 -13.76 -7.54
CA PRO A 55 11.54 -14.12 -6.13
C PRO A 55 12.77 -13.53 -5.41
N ALA A 56 13.93 -13.49 -6.05
CA ALA A 56 15.14 -12.93 -5.43
C ALA A 56 14.98 -11.43 -5.09
N ASN A 57 14.26 -10.67 -5.91
CA ASN A 57 13.96 -9.26 -5.62
C ASN A 57 13.00 -9.13 -4.42
N VAL A 58 12.05 -10.06 -4.27
CA VAL A 58 11.17 -10.11 -3.08
C VAL A 58 12.01 -10.21 -1.82
N ASN A 59 12.97 -11.14 -1.81
CA ASN A 59 13.83 -11.36 -0.66
C ASN A 59 14.67 -10.13 -0.34
N LEU A 60 15.28 -9.48 -1.33
CA LEU A 60 16.07 -8.27 -1.11
C LEU A 60 15.29 -7.14 -0.41
N PHE A 61 14.02 -6.92 -0.79
CA PHE A 61 13.20 -5.91 -0.11
C PHE A 61 12.76 -6.33 1.29
N LEU A 62 12.38 -7.60 1.47
CA LEU A 62 11.96 -8.09 2.79
C LEU A 62 13.13 -8.13 3.78
N ASP A 63 14.30 -8.59 3.35
CA ASP A 63 15.52 -8.62 4.16
C ASP A 63 15.92 -7.20 4.56
N ALA A 64 15.95 -6.25 3.61
CA ALA A 64 16.22 -4.84 3.91
C ALA A 64 15.20 -4.23 4.88
N ALA A 65 13.91 -4.59 4.77
CA ALA A 65 12.89 -4.12 5.70
C ALA A 65 13.09 -4.68 7.11
N LEU A 66 13.43 -5.98 7.22
CA LEU A 66 13.72 -6.61 8.51
C LEU A 66 14.98 -6.02 9.16
N GLU A 67 16.04 -5.81 8.38
CA GLU A 67 17.26 -5.12 8.84
C GLU A 67 16.99 -3.69 9.31
N ALA A 68 16.06 -2.98 8.66
CA ALA A 68 15.62 -1.65 9.06
C ALA A 68 14.67 -1.63 10.27
N GLY A 69 14.28 -2.80 10.81
CA GLY A 69 13.48 -2.92 12.03
C GLY A 69 12.00 -3.27 11.81
N ALA A 70 11.62 -3.73 10.62
CA ALA A 70 10.29 -4.29 10.40
C ALA A 70 10.14 -5.65 11.11
N ALA A 71 8.91 -6.01 11.46
CA ALA A 71 8.56 -7.34 11.96
C ALA A 71 7.98 -8.21 10.84
N ALA A 72 8.41 -9.47 10.73
CA ALA A 72 7.79 -10.41 9.80
C ALA A 72 6.38 -10.79 10.26
N LEU A 73 5.37 -10.54 9.42
CA LEU A 73 4.00 -11.03 9.62
C LEU A 73 3.79 -12.36 8.89
N LYS A 74 4.31 -12.46 7.66
CA LYS A 74 4.29 -13.67 6.84
C LYS A 74 5.65 -13.83 6.16
N PRO A 75 6.40 -14.91 6.43
CA PRO A 75 7.65 -15.20 5.75
C PRO A 75 7.46 -15.30 4.22
N ALA A 76 8.51 -14.98 3.48
CA ALA A 76 8.52 -15.10 2.03
C ALA A 76 8.33 -16.57 1.60
N ALA A 77 7.24 -16.87 0.90
CA ALA A 77 6.91 -18.24 0.51
C ALA A 77 6.26 -18.33 -0.86
N LYS A 78 6.38 -19.50 -1.48
CA LYS A 78 5.63 -19.83 -2.69
C LYS A 78 4.14 -19.96 -2.35
N SER A 79 3.31 -19.47 -3.25
CA SER A 79 1.85 -19.62 -3.20
C SER A 79 1.32 -20.03 -4.57
N PHE A 80 0.02 -20.25 -4.66
CA PHE A 80 -0.65 -20.49 -5.94
C PHE A 80 -0.39 -19.34 -6.93
N TRP A 81 -0.40 -18.10 -6.42
CA TRP A 81 -0.31 -16.86 -7.20
C TRP A 81 1.11 -16.39 -7.49
N GLY A 82 2.15 -17.04 -6.95
CA GLY A 82 3.55 -16.65 -7.17
C GLY A 82 4.41 -16.82 -5.92
N TYR A 83 5.18 -15.79 -5.57
CA TYR A 83 6.07 -15.75 -4.40
C TYR A 83 5.97 -14.40 -3.70
N GLY A 84 5.95 -14.37 -2.37
CA GLY A 84 5.83 -13.11 -1.63
C GLY A 84 5.84 -13.28 -0.11
N GLY A 85 6.00 -12.16 0.60
CA GLY A 85 5.97 -12.07 2.06
C GLY A 85 5.35 -10.76 2.54
N VAL A 86 5.10 -10.67 3.85
CA VAL A 86 4.46 -9.52 4.49
C VAL A 86 5.24 -9.14 5.75
N VAL A 87 5.52 -7.85 5.90
CA VAL A 87 6.17 -7.25 7.08
C VAL A 87 5.34 -6.10 7.64
N GLN A 88 5.53 -5.80 8.91
CA GLN A 88 4.98 -4.63 9.58
C GLN A 88 6.12 -3.65 9.89
N ALA A 89 6.00 -2.43 9.38
CA ALA A 89 6.92 -1.34 9.67
C ALA A 89 6.81 -0.89 11.14
N PRO A 90 7.83 -0.18 11.69
CA PRO A 90 7.82 0.29 13.08
C PRO A 90 6.65 1.21 13.43
N ASP A 91 6.14 1.97 12.46
CA ASP A 91 4.94 2.80 12.62
C ASP A 91 3.65 1.98 12.64
N GLY A 92 3.74 0.68 12.39
CA GLY A 92 2.71 -0.35 12.34
C GLY A 92 2.07 -0.55 10.95
N SER A 93 2.50 0.19 9.91
CA SER A 93 1.99 0.06 8.54
C SER A 93 2.38 -1.29 7.95
N ILE A 94 1.47 -1.94 7.21
CA ILE A 94 1.69 -3.30 6.70
C ILE A 94 2.10 -3.25 5.23
N TRP A 95 3.20 -3.94 4.92
CA TRP A 95 3.82 -3.98 3.61
C TRP A 95 3.90 -5.40 3.06
N LYS A 96 3.50 -5.57 1.79
CA LYS A 96 3.64 -6.81 1.05
C LYS A 96 4.64 -6.64 -0.10
N VAL A 97 5.54 -7.59 -0.27
CA VAL A 97 6.38 -7.65 -1.47
C VAL A 97 6.08 -8.96 -2.17
N ALA A 98 5.75 -8.91 -3.45
CA ALA A 98 5.31 -10.09 -4.18
C ALA A 98 5.69 -10.06 -5.67
N THR A 99 5.74 -11.24 -6.25
CA THR A 99 5.85 -11.47 -7.70
C THR A 99 4.90 -12.58 -8.11
N SER A 100 4.39 -12.53 -9.34
CA SER A 100 3.68 -13.65 -9.95
C SER A 100 4.63 -14.73 -10.49
N SER A 101 5.92 -14.40 -10.66
CA SER A 101 6.94 -15.38 -11.06
C SER A 101 7.20 -16.38 -9.93
N LYS A 102 7.61 -17.60 -10.31
CA LYS A 102 8.00 -18.67 -9.38
C LYS A 102 9.50 -18.99 -9.45
N LYS A 103 10.25 -18.30 -10.31
CA LYS A 103 11.67 -18.54 -10.60
C LYS A 103 12.40 -17.22 -10.85
N ASP A 104 13.68 -17.21 -10.53
CA ASP A 104 14.58 -16.13 -10.90
C ASP A 104 15.01 -16.28 -12.37
N THR A 105 15.10 -15.16 -13.07
CA THR A 105 15.47 -15.10 -14.49
C THR A 105 16.71 -14.25 -14.75
N GLY A 106 17.21 -13.55 -13.73
CA GLY A 106 18.40 -12.71 -13.81
C GLY A 106 18.95 -12.36 -12.43
N PRO A 107 19.98 -11.50 -12.36
CA PRO A 107 20.53 -11.01 -11.11
C PRO A 107 19.46 -10.35 -10.23
N ALA A 108 19.58 -10.52 -8.92
CA ALA A 108 18.68 -9.87 -7.97
C ALA A 108 18.95 -8.36 -7.94
N ALA A 109 17.89 -7.56 -7.94
CA ALA A 109 17.96 -6.10 -7.88
C ALA A 109 16.85 -5.54 -6.98
N ARG A 110 17.12 -4.41 -6.32
CA ARG A 110 16.12 -3.67 -5.53
C ARG A 110 15.27 -2.77 -6.44
N GLU A 111 14.58 -3.41 -7.38
CA GLU A 111 13.71 -2.76 -8.35
C GLU A 111 12.30 -3.31 -8.25
N PHE A 112 11.30 -2.44 -8.35
CA PHE A 112 9.89 -2.79 -8.36
C PHE A 112 9.21 -2.27 -9.62
N ASN A 113 8.18 -2.99 -10.06
CA ASN A 113 7.40 -2.67 -11.25
C ASN A 113 6.22 -1.77 -10.90
N ASP A 114 5.56 -2.05 -9.77
CA ASP A 114 4.38 -1.30 -9.32
C ASP A 114 4.44 -1.06 -7.81
N PHE A 115 4.05 0.14 -7.40
CA PHE A 115 3.64 0.44 -6.03
C PHE A 115 2.11 0.41 -5.95
N VAL A 116 1.56 -0.36 -5.01
CA VAL A 116 0.11 -0.59 -4.89
C VAL A 116 -0.40 -0.17 -3.52
N LEU A 117 -1.38 0.71 -3.50
CA LEU A 117 -2.24 0.97 -2.34
C LEU A 117 -3.48 0.07 -2.45
N LEU A 118 -3.61 -0.88 -1.52
CA LEU A 118 -4.75 -1.78 -1.46
C LEU A 118 -5.64 -1.39 -0.27
N LEU A 119 -6.83 -0.84 -0.57
CA LEU A 119 -7.80 -0.42 0.44
C LEU A 119 -8.78 -1.54 0.77
N GLY A 120 -9.01 -1.74 2.07
CA GLY A 120 -9.94 -2.69 2.62
C GLY A 120 -11.34 -2.12 2.67
N ALA A 121 -12.21 -2.51 1.73
CA ALA A 121 -13.57 -2.04 1.66
C ALA A 121 -14.55 -2.93 2.44
N SER A 122 -15.49 -2.30 3.14
CA SER A 122 -16.64 -2.96 3.76
C SER A 122 -17.66 -3.42 2.70
N ASP A 123 -17.88 -2.63 1.65
CA ASP A 123 -18.61 -3.00 0.44
C ASP A 123 -17.84 -2.58 -0.82
N VAL A 124 -17.12 -3.53 -1.43
CA VAL A 124 -16.31 -3.30 -2.64
C VAL A 124 -17.15 -2.78 -3.81
N ALA A 125 -18.42 -3.18 -3.93
CA ALA A 125 -19.25 -2.73 -5.05
C ALA A 125 -19.66 -1.25 -4.87
N ALA A 126 -19.99 -0.85 -3.65
CA ALA A 126 -20.30 0.54 -3.32
C ALA A 126 -19.04 1.42 -3.46
N SER A 127 -17.91 1.01 -2.90
CA SER A 127 -16.65 1.76 -3.02
C SER A 127 -16.18 1.84 -4.47
N LYS A 128 -16.29 0.77 -5.27
CA LYS A 128 -16.02 0.82 -6.71
C LYS A 128 -16.85 1.89 -7.42
N LYS A 129 -18.16 1.91 -7.18
CA LYS A 129 -19.07 2.91 -7.78
C LYS A 129 -18.64 4.32 -7.37
N PHE A 130 -18.35 4.53 -6.09
CA PHE A 130 -17.91 5.81 -5.55
C PHE A 130 -16.65 6.36 -6.24
N TYR A 131 -15.64 5.51 -6.47
CA TYR A 131 -14.41 5.91 -7.17
C TYR A 131 -14.65 6.15 -8.67
N VAL A 132 -15.47 5.32 -9.33
CA VAL A 132 -15.81 5.53 -10.75
C VAL A 132 -16.54 6.87 -10.98
N GLU A 133 -17.47 7.22 -10.11
CA GLU A 133 -18.18 8.51 -10.16
C GLU A 133 -17.24 9.72 -9.96
N ARG A 134 -16.03 9.48 -9.46
CA ARG A 134 -14.97 10.49 -9.24
C ARG A 134 -13.88 10.46 -10.31
N GLY A 135 -14.11 9.74 -11.40
CA GLY A 135 -13.22 9.74 -12.56
C GLY A 135 -12.10 8.70 -12.54
N PHE A 136 -12.16 7.71 -11.63
CA PHE A 136 -11.31 6.52 -11.71
C PHE A 136 -11.86 5.52 -12.72
N SER A 137 -10.98 4.95 -13.54
CA SER A 137 -11.34 3.91 -14.51
C SER A 137 -11.01 2.52 -13.96
N VAL A 138 -11.89 1.54 -14.14
CA VAL A 138 -11.63 0.16 -13.70
C VAL A 138 -10.74 -0.55 -14.72
N ALA A 139 -9.62 -1.11 -14.28
CA ALA A 139 -8.78 -2.00 -15.09
C ALA A 139 -9.24 -3.46 -14.98
N LYS A 140 -9.55 -3.91 -13.77
CA LYS A 140 -9.89 -5.32 -13.48
C LYS A 140 -10.88 -5.39 -12.34
N SER A 141 -11.86 -6.29 -12.42
CA SER A 141 -12.83 -6.50 -11.35
C SER A 141 -13.18 -7.98 -11.22
N PHE A 142 -13.17 -8.48 -9.99
CA PHE A 142 -13.57 -9.85 -9.65
C PHE A 142 -14.77 -9.80 -8.71
N GLY A 143 -15.95 -9.60 -9.31
CA GLY A 143 -17.22 -9.53 -8.60
C GLY A 143 -17.23 -8.47 -7.50
N ARG A 144 -17.63 -8.89 -6.28
CA ARG A 144 -17.66 -8.05 -5.07
C ARG A 144 -16.44 -8.24 -4.17
N ALA A 145 -15.41 -8.95 -4.65
CA ALA A 145 -14.24 -9.26 -3.83
C ALA A 145 -13.11 -8.26 -4.06
N TYR A 146 -12.82 -7.94 -5.32
CA TYR A 146 -11.65 -7.15 -5.72
C TYR A 146 -11.95 -6.23 -6.91
N VAL A 147 -11.34 -5.05 -6.91
CA VAL A 147 -11.25 -4.18 -8.09
C VAL A 147 -9.88 -3.50 -8.12
N GLU A 148 -9.34 -3.31 -9.32
CA GLU A 148 -8.12 -2.56 -9.61
C GLU A 148 -8.46 -1.45 -10.59
N PHE A 149 -7.89 -0.26 -10.36
CA PHE A 149 -8.10 0.90 -11.22
C PHE A 149 -6.93 1.10 -12.19
N ALA A 150 -7.23 1.61 -13.38
CA ALA A 150 -6.28 1.83 -14.44
C ALA A 150 -5.53 3.16 -14.26
N GLU A 151 -4.23 3.14 -14.55
CA GLU A 151 -3.40 4.32 -14.83
C GLU A 151 -3.50 5.44 -13.77
N THR A 152 -3.47 5.07 -12.50
CA THR A 152 -3.55 6.02 -11.38
C THR A 152 -2.21 6.71 -11.05
N GLY A 153 -1.24 6.70 -11.97
CA GLY A 153 0.09 7.31 -11.78
C GLY A 153 1.04 6.44 -10.94
N PRO A 154 1.93 7.03 -10.12
CA PRO A 154 2.95 6.29 -9.37
C PRO A 154 2.37 5.36 -8.30
N VAL A 155 1.12 5.60 -7.85
CA VAL A 155 0.42 4.72 -6.92
C VAL A 155 -0.73 4.02 -7.64
N LYS A 156 -0.63 2.70 -7.79
CA LYS A 156 -1.74 1.86 -8.27
C LYS A 156 -2.79 1.70 -7.17
N LEU A 157 -4.05 2.03 -7.47
CA LEU A 157 -5.16 1.83 -6.54
C LEU A 157 -5.88 0.51 -6.80
N ALA A 158 -6.15 -0.23 -5.73
CA ALA A 158 -7.06 -1.37 -5.74
C ALA A 158 -7.88 -1.43 -4.46
N LEU A 159 -9.03 -2.10 -4.52
CA LEU A 159 -9.89 -2.39 -3.37
C LEU A 159 -10.00 -3.89 -3.19
N TYR A 160 -10.02 -4.32 -1.93
CA TYR A 160 -10.27 -5.69 -1.54
C TYR A 160 -11.19 -5.74 -0.33
N GLY A 161 -12.01 -6.79 -0.18
CA GLY A 161 -12.86 -6.90 1.01
C GLY A 161 -12.03 -6.84 2.30
N ARG A 162 -12.36 -5.96 3.25
CA ARG A 162 -11.53 -5.66 4.44
C ARG A 162 -11.08 -6.93 5.21
N ARG A 163 -11.99 -7.88 5.43
CA ARG A 163 -11.67 -9.17 6.08
C ARG A 163 -10.70 -10.01 5.24
N ALA A 164 -10.92 -10.07 3.93
CA ALA A 164 -10.04 -10.81 3.03
C ALA A 164 -8.63 -10.17 2.97
N LEU A 165 -8.57 -8.84 2.99
CA LEU A 165 -7.30 -8.10 3.05
C LEU A 165 -6.52 -8.40 4.33
N SER A 166 -7.18 -8.36 5.50
CA SER A 166 -6.51 -8.71 6.77
C SER A 166 -5.94 -10.14 6.76
N LYS A 167 -6.66 -11.10 6.17
CA LYS A 167 -6.20 -12.49 6.01
C LYS A 167 -5.01 -12.59 5.05
N ASP A 168 -5.01 -11.83 3.96
CA ASP A 168 -3.87 -11.76 3.03
C ASP A 168 -2.63 -11.20 3.73
N ALA A 169 -2.80 -10.15 4.54
CA ALA A 169 -1.77 -9.53 5.36
C ALA A 169 -1.28 -10.40 6.54
N GLY A 170 -2.07 -11.38 6.98
CA GLY A 170 -1.72 -12.24 8.12
C GLY A 170 -1.99 -11.62 9.48
N VAL A 171 -2.96 -10.72 9.57
CA VAL A 171 -3.36 -10.05 10.83
C VAL A 171 -4.84 -10.30 11.14
N ALA A 172 -5.23 -10.06 12.39
CA ALA A 172 -6.64 -10.04 12.76
C ALA A 172 -7.39 -8.94 11.99
N PRO A 173 -8.67 -9.17 11.62
CA PRO A 173 -9.48 -8.16 10.92
C PRO A 173 -9.87 -6.97 11.80
N ASP A 174 -9.70 -7.11 13.11
CA ASP A 174 -10.08 -6.11 14.09
C ASP A 174 -9.08 -4.97 14.13
N GLY A 175 -9.61 -3.76 14.30
CA GLY A 175 -8.83 -2.54 14.42
C GLY A 175 -9.77 -1.36 14.57
N THR A 176 -9.31 -0.33 15.28
CA THR A 176 -10.11 0.86 15.60
C THR A 176 -9.27 2.12 15.44
N GLY A 177 -9.94 3.27 15.36
CA GLY A 177 -9.28 4.57 15.25
C GLY A 177 -8.84 4.90 13.83
N SER A 178 -7.83 5.75 13.72
CA SER A 178 -7.40 6.33 12.45
C SER A 178 -6.73 5.31 11.52
N HIS A 179 -6.94 5.45 10.21
CA HIS A 179 -6.17 4.75 9.19
C HIS A 179 -4.71 5.25 9.12
N ARG A 180 -4.43 6.43 9.67
CA ARG A 180 -3.12 7.09 9.67
C ARG A 180 -2.51 7.25 8.29
N ILE A 181 -3.35 7.41 7.27
CA ILE A 181 -2.93 7.73 5.91
C ILE A 181 -3.80 8.83 5.31
N SER A 182 -3.20 9.61 4.42
CA SER A 182 -3.92 10.40 3.42
C SER A 182 -3.39 10.10 2.01
N VAL A 183 -4.27 10.18 1.02
CA VAL A 183 -3.95 9.89 -0.37
C VAL A 183 -3.97 11.18 -1.19
N ALA A 184 -2.81 11.59 -1.71
CA ALA A 184 -2.68 12.80 -2.51
C ALA A 184 -3.05 12.51 -3.97
N SER A 185 -4.09 13.18 -4.50
CA SER A 185 -4.58 12.93 -5.85
C SER A 185 -5.06 14.18 -6.59
N THR A 186 -5.13 14.08 -7.93
CA THR A 186 -5.66 15.14 -8.80
C THR A 186 -7.18 15.30 -8.73
N VAL A 187 -7.88 14.35 -8.10
CA VAL A 187 -9.34 14.39 -7.89
C VAL A 187 -9.71 15.38 -6.78
N GLY A 188 -8.74 15.80 -5.97
CA GLY A 188 -8.95 16.71 -4.86
C GLY A 188 -9.41 16.00 -3.58
N PRO A 189 -9.77 16.77 -2.54
CA PRO A 189 -10.04 16.23 -1.23
C PRO A 189 -11.42 15.56 -1.15
N PHE A 190 -11.47 14.39 -0.50
CA PHE A 190 -12.70 13.71 -0.12
C PHE A 190 -12.41 12.67 0.97
N THR A 191 -13.47 12.11 1.56
CA THR A 191 -13.37 10.90 2.38
C THR A 191 -14.13 9.79 1.68
N ASP A 192 -13.50 8.63 1.53
CA ASP A 192 -14.14 7.49 0.89
C ASP A 192 -15.16 6.80 1.82
N PRO A 193 -15.97 5.85 1.31
CA PRO A 193 -17.00 5.19 2.11
C PRO A 193 -16.47 4.43 3.34
N ASP A 194 -15.18 4.10 3.36
CA ASP A 194 -14.52 3.35 4.42
C ASP A 194 -13.70 4.25 5.36
N GLY A 195 -13.71 5.57 5.14
CA GLY A 195 -13.07 6.56 6.02
C GLY A 195 -11.67 6.98 5.61
N PHE A 196 -11.17 6.55 4.44
CA PHE A 196 -9.85 6.97 3.96
C PHE A 196 -9.88 8.43 3.50
N ALA A 197 -8.93 9.22 3.99
CA ALA A 197 -8.80 10.62 3.63
C ALA A 197 -8.04 10.77 2.31
N TRP A 198 -8.58 11.60 1.43
CA TRP A 198 -7.97 12.03 0.19
C TRP A 198 -7.70 13.53 0.27
N GLU A 199 -6.55 13.94 -0.24
CA GLU A 199 -6.07 15.31 -0.23
C GLU A 199 -5.77 15.74 -1.67
N ALA A 200 -5.81 17.06 -1.91
CA ALA A 200 -5.30 17.60 -3.17
C ALA A 200 -3.78 17.40 -3.23
N VAL A 201 -3.27 17.18 -4.44
CA VAL A 201 -1.83 17.30 -4.71
C VAL A 201 -1.34 18.65 -4.20
N ALA A 202 -0.28 18.64 -3.40
CA ALA A 202 0.38 19.87 -2.98
C ALA A 202 0.97 20.54 -4.23
N VAL A 203 0.49 21.73 -4.55
CA VAL A 203 1.14 22.58 -5.56
C VAL A 203 2.52 22.92 -4.99
N ALA A 204 3.59 22.49 -5.65
CA ALA A 204 4.92 22.94 -5.31
C ALA A 204 4.91 24.47 -5.33
N ALA A 205 5.12 25.12 -4.18
CA ALA A 205 5.29 26.55 -4.14
C ALA A 205 6.48 26.86 -5.06
N ALA A 206 6.21 27.55 -6.17
CA ALA A 206 7.26 28.05 -7.05
C ALA A 206 8.22 28.88 -6.19
N SER A 207 9.46 28.41 -6.09
CA SER A 207 10.57 29.14 -5.45
C SER A 207 11.04 30.25 -6.37
#